data_AF-A0A151T5W6-F1
#
_entry.id   AF-A0A151T5W6-F1
#
_cell.length_a   1.000
_cell.length_b   1.000
_cell.length_c   1.000
_cell.angle_alpha   90.00
_cell.angle_beta   90.00
_cell.angle_gamma   90.00
#
_symmetry.space_group_name_H-M   'P 1'
#
loop_
_entity.id
_entity.type
_entity.pdbx_description
1 polymer ?
#
loop_
_entity_poly.entity_id
_entity_poly.type
_entity_poly.pdbx_seq_one_letter_code
_entity_poly.pdbx_strand_id
1 'polypeptide(L)'
;MEAYLESLDLLEAVEEDYDVFVLPDNPIVTQIKIHKEKKIKKAKTKSCLFACVSQNVFTRIMTLKSAKAIWDYLKEEYTGDERI
;
A
#
# COMPACT_ATOMS: atom_id res chain seq x y z
N MET A 1 -5.23 -5.38 8.84
CA MET A 1 -4.74 -5.15 7.46
C MET A 1 -3.60 -6.11 7.10
N GLU A 2 -2.66 -6.35 8.01
CA GLU A 2 -1.51 -7.24 7.83
C GLU A 2 -1.86 -8.64 7.32
N ALA A 3 -2.72 -9.39 8.04
CA ALA A 3 -3.17 -10.74 7.62
C ALA A 3 -3.84 -10.77 6.23
N TYR A 4 -4.51 -9.68 5.82
CA TYR A 4 -5.12 -9.58 4.49
C TYR A 4 -4.05 -9.39 3.40
N LEU A 5 -3.05 -8.54 3.63
CA LEU A 5 -1.93 -8.35 2.71
C LEU A 5 -1.05 -9.59 2.63
N GLU A 6 -0.84 -10.30 3.74
CA GLU A 6 -0.14 -11.57 3.79
C GLU A 6 -0.85 -12.63 2.95
N SER A 7 -2.18 -12.74 3.03
CA SER A 7 -2.96 -13.67 2.20
C SER A 7 -2.88 -13.41 0.68
N LEU A 8 -2.46 -12.20 0.30
CA LEU A 8 -2.31 -11.76 -1.10
C LEU A 8 -0.84 -11.75 -1.55
N ASP A 9 0.08 -12.22 -0.71
CA ASP A 9 1.54 -12.12 -0.88
C ASP A 9 2.05 -10.67 -1.01
N LEU A 10 1.30 -9.67 -0.55
CA LEU A 10 1.61 -8.24 -0.75
C LEU A 10 2.41 -7.60 0.39
N LEU A 11 2.54 -8.27 1.53
CA LEU A 11 3.17 -7.74 2.74
C LEU A 11 4.64 -7.34 2.53
N GLU A 12 5.43 -8.20 1.90
CA GLU A 12 6.83 -7.94 1.54
C GLU A 12 6.99 -6.64 0.73
N ALA A 13 6.03 -6.33 -0.16
CA ALA A 13 6.08 -5.11 -0.97
C ALA A 13 5.72 -3.83 -0.19
N VAL A 14 5.08 -3.96 0.99
CA VAL A 14 4.88 -2.85 1.95
C VAL A 14 6.14 -2.65 2.79
N GLU A 15 6.73 -3.73 3.28
CA GLU A 15 7.85 -3.69 4.24
C GLU A 15 9.17 -3.31 3.59
N GLU A 16 9.47 -3.85 2.40
CA GLU A 16 10.76 -3.59 1.75
C GLU A 16 10.85 -2.19 1.12
N ASP A 17 9.71 -1.53 0.85
CA ASP A 17 9.56 -0.30 0.05
C ASP A 17 10.62 -0.12 -1.05
N TYR A 18 10.91 -1.19 -1.78
CA TYR A 18 12.00 -1.16 -2.75
C TYR A 18 11.63 -0.24 -3.92
N ASP A 19 12.64 0.47 -4.44
CA ASP A 19 12.51 1.16 -5.70
C ASP A 19 12.53 0.18 -6.87
N VAL A 20 11.62 0.39 -7.82
CA VAL A 20 11.64 -0.35 -9.08
C VAL A 20 12.61 0.37 -10.02
N PHE A 21 13.87 -0.04 -9.98
CA PHE A 21 14.91 0.53 -10.83
C PHE A 21 14.62 0.37 -12.33
N VAL A 22 15.11 1.32 -13.11
CA VAL A 22 15.07 1.29 -14.57
C VAL A 22 15.89 0.08 -15.05
N LEU A 23 15.32 -0.69 -15.99
CA LEU A 23 16.06 -1.79 -16.61
C LEU A 23 17.25 -1.25 -17.42
N PRO A 24 18.39 -1.96 -17.46
CA PRO A 24 19.49 -1.60 -18.35
C PRO A 24 19.08 -1.71 -19.82
N ASP A 25 19.83 -1.08 -20.73
CA ASP A 25 19.50 -1.01 -22.17
C ASP A 25 19.41 -2.37 -22.88
N ASN A 26 20.08 -3.40 -22.34
CA ASN A 26 20.00 -4.77 -22.84
C ASN A 26 19.71 -5.76 -21.69
N PRO A 27 18.46 -5.83 -21.22
CA PRO A 27 18.10 -6.63 -20.07
C PRO A 27 17.89 -8.10 -20.45
N ILE A 28 18.27 -9.01 -19.54
CA ILE A 28 18.01 -10.44 -19.71
C ILE A 28 16.50 -10.70 -19.50
N VAL A 29 15.92 -11.64 -20.22
CA VAL A 29 14.47 -11.99 -20.12
C VAL A 29 14.04 -12.22 -18.65
N THR A 30 14.89 -12.84 -17.84
CA THR A 30 14.65 -13.05 -16.40
C THR A 30 14.57 -11.73 -15.61
N GLN A 31 15.42 -10.74 -15.94
CA GLN A 31 15.38 -9.41 -15.34
C GLN A 31 14.09 -8.66 -15.72
N ILE A 32 13.67 -8.76 -16.99
CA ILE A 32 12.41 -8.16 -17.46
C ILE A 32 11.22 -8.74 -16.69
N LYS A 33 11.19 -10.08 -16.53
CA LYS A 33 10.13 -10.77 -15.80
C LYS A 33 10.05 -10.30 -14.33
N ILE A 34 11.18 -10.31 -13.62
CA ILE A 34 11.25 -9.87 -12.22
C ILE A 34 10.84 -8.40 -12.09
N HIS A 35 11.32 -7.51 -12.98
CA HIS A 35 10.94 -6.10 -12.95
C HIS A 35 9.43 -5.90 -13.14
N LYS A 36 8.81 -6.63 -14.08
CA LYS A 36 7.37 -6.56 -14.30
C LYS A 36 6.58 -7.08 -13.10
N GLU A 37 6.99 -8.20 -12.51
CA GLU A 37 6.38 -8.76 -11.30
C GLU A 37 6.45 -7.77 -10.14
N LYS A 38 7.63 -7.19 -9.88
CA LYS A 38 7.84 -6.16 -8.86
C LYS A 38 6.95 -4.92 -9.08
N LYS A 39 6.85 -4.42 -10.33
CA LYS A 39 5.94 -3.32 -10.66
C LYS A 39 4.48 -3.64 -10.37
N ILE A 40 4.02 -4.81 -10.81
CA ILE A 40 2.64 -5.26 -10.62
C ILE A 40 2.35 -5.42 -9.12
N LYS A 41 3.26 -6.04 -8.37
CA LYS A 41 3.15 -6.24 -6.92
C LYS A 41 3.01 -4.89 -6.21
N LYS A 42 3.91 -3.92 -6.46
CA LYS A 42 3.83 -2.56 -5.88
C LYS A 42 2.52 -1.84 -6.23
N ALA A 43 2.04 -1.96 -7.47
CA ALA A 43 0.77 -1.36 -7.89
C ALA A 43 -0.46 -2.01 -7.21
N LYS A 44 -0.47 -3.34 -7.08
CA LYS A 44 -1.51 -4.09 -6.38
C LYS A 44 -1.53 -3.77 -4.89
N THR A 45 -0.37 -3.73 -4.24
CA THR A 45 -0.24 -3.30 -2.84
C THR A 45 -0.83 -1.92 -2.64
N LYS A 46 -0.46 -0.93 -3.46
CA LYS A 46 -1.06 0.43 -3.40
C LYS A 46 -2.57 0.40 -3.57
N SER A 47 -3.08 -0.33 -4.57
CA SER A 47 -4.52 -0.42 -4.83
C SER A 47 -5.26 -1.09 -3.67
N CYS A 48 -4.67 -2.12 -3.06
CA CYS A 48 -5.20 -2.81 -1.89
C CYS A 48 -5.28 -1.87 -0.68
N LEU A 49 -4.20 -1.12 -0.42
CA LEU A 49 -4.19 -0.11 0.64
C LEU A 49 -5.25 0.97 0.39
N PHE A 50 -5.39 1.46 -0.85
CA PHE A 50 -6.46 2.39 -1.22
C PHE A 50 -7.85 1.80 -1.08
N ALA A 51 -8.05 0.51 -1.39
CA ALA A 51 -9.34 -0.15 -1.23
C ALA A 51 -9.71 -0.37 0.25
N CYS A 52 -8.72 -0.61 1.11
CA CYS A 52 -8.92 -0.71 2.55
C CYS A 52 -9.21 0.64 3.20
N VAL A 53 -8.72 1.75 2.64
CA VAL A 53 -9.22 3.07 3.00
C VAL A 53 -10.62 3.17 2.39
N SER A 54 -11.66 2.96 3.20
CA SER A 54 -13.02 3.12 2.70
C SER A 54 -13.17 4.52 2.09
N GLN A 55 -13.96 4.63 1.01
CA GLN A 55 -14.22 5.93 0.39
C GLN A 55 -14.74 6.96 1.41
N ASN A 56 -15.38 6.49 2.49
CA ASN A 56 -15.81 7.30 3.61
C ASN A 56 -14.62 7.89 4.40
N VAL A 57 -13.63 7.06 4.79
CA VAL A 57 -12.40 7.50 5.47
C VAL A 57 -11.62 8.49 4.61
N PHE A 58 -11.49 8.22 3.30
CA PHE A 58 -10.84 9.12 2.36
C PHE A 58 -11.55 10.48 2.26
N THR A 59 -12.88 10.46 2.14
CA THR A 59 -13.69 11.69 2.07
C THR A 59 -13.59 12.48 3.37
N ARG A 60 -13.51 11.82 4.53
CA ARG A 60 -13.30 12.46 5.84
C ARG A 60 -11.93 13.12 5.92
N ILE A 61 -10.87 12.42 5.54
CA ILE A 61 -9.49 12.96 5.49
C ILE A 61 -9.42 14.22 4.63
N MET A 62 -10.06 14.22 3.47
CA MET A 62 -10.09 15.38 2.55
C MET A 62 -10.73 16.64 3.16
N THR A 63 -11.57 16.51 4.19
CA THR A 63 -12.17 17.65 4.89
C THR A 63 -11.29 18.25 5.98
N LEU A 64 -10.20 17.55 6.36
CA LEU A 64 -9.31 17.95 7.44
C LEU A 64 -8.18 18.84 6.90
N LYS A 65 -7.89 19.93 7.60
CA LYS A 65 -7.00 21.00 7.12
C LYS A 65 -5.54 20.87 7.56
N SER A 66 -5.21 19.92 8.43
CA SER A 66 -3.85 19.76 8.97
C SER A 66 -3.45 18.29 9.10
N ALA A 67 -2.15 18.03 8.98
CA ALA A 67 -1.60 16.69 9.17
C ALA A 67 -1.91 16.13 10.56
N LYS A 68 -1.94 16.99 11.60
CA LYS A 68 -2.31 16.58 12.97
C LYS A 68 -3.76 16.09 13.05
N ALA A 69 -4.70 16.83 12.45
CA ALA A 69 -6.11 16.44 12.45
C ALA A 69 -6.34 15.12 11.70
N ILE A 70 -5.65 14.92 10.57
CA ILE A 70 -5.70 13.67 9.81
C ILE A 70 -5.17 12.50 10.65
N TRP A 71 -4.04 12.68 11.34
CA TRP A 71 -3.44 11.66 12.20
C TRP A 71 -4.31 11.29 13.40
N ASP A 72 -4.89 12.28 14.08
CA ASP A 72 -5.78 12.05 15.23
C ASP A 72 -7.06 11.29 14.80
N TYR A 73 -7.63 11.62 13.63
CA TYR A 73 -8.77 10.90 13.05
C TYR A 73 -8.44 9.45 12.68
N LEU A 74 -7.31 9.21 12.00
CA LEU A 74 -6.88 7.85 11.64
C LEU A 74 -6.62 6.99 12.89
N LYS A 75 -6.07 7.59 13.95
CA LYS A 75 -5.93 6.89 15.23
C LYS A 75 -7.30 6.48 15.77
N GLU A 76 -8.26 7.38 15.83
CA GLU A 76 -9.60 7.04 16.34
C GLU A 76 -10.28 5.94 15.51
N GLU A 77 -10.24 6.06 14.18
CA GLU A 77 -10.88 5.13 13.24
C GLU A 77 -10.29 3.71 13.33
N TYR A 78 -8.97 3.57 13.55
CA TYR A 78 -8.28 2.28 13.52
C TYR A 78 -7.84 1.77 14.90
N THR A 79 -7.92 2.57 15.97
CA THR A 79 -7.65 2.13 17.36
C THR A 79 -8.92 1.58 18.02
N GLY A 80 -10.12 1.86 17.47
CA GLY A 80 -11.40 1.31 17.96
C GLY A 80 -11.73 -0.12 17.52
N ASP A 81 -10.87 -0.77 16.72
CA ASP A 81 -11.09 -2.13 16.18
C ASP A 81 -10.44 -3.21 17.08
N GLU A 82 -10.58 -3.09 18.40
CA GLU A 82 -10.29 -4.14 19.39
C GLU A 82 -11.37 -5.26 19.39
N ARG A 83 -11.95 -5.57 18.22
CA ARG A 83 -12.79 -6.77 18.04
C ARG A 83 -12.05 -7.82 17.22
N ILE A 84 -10.95 -8.30 17.80
CA ILE A 84 -10.52 -9.70 17.65
C ILE A 84 -10.53 -10.33 19.04
#